data_AF-A0A059U2F3-F1
#
_entry.id   AF-A0A059U2F3-F1
#
_cell.length_a   1.000
_cell.length_b   1.000
_cell.length_c   1.000
_cell.angle_alpha   90.00
_cell.angle_beta   90.00
_cell.angle_gamma   90.00
#
_symmetry.space_group_name_H-M   'P 1'
#
loop_
_entity.id
_entity.type
_entity.pdbx_description
1 polymer ?
#
loop_
_entity_poly.entity_id
_entity_poly.type
_entity_poly.pdbx_seq_one_letter_code
_entity_poly.pdbx_strand_id
1 'polypeptide(L)'
;WCGYLRRCAMDPNASDESVDLADSGLVAALEAVQVWGERRFGSAFQGDPNYRLERIMIYHLTEKHGAIDEAREHWDKLAQKELLAHDYSFWLSYYMWEMNLLQSQKGTGRSPTPAPAARLSRTPSRPASI
;
A
#
# COMPACT_ATOMS: atom_id res chain seq x y z
N TRP A 1 -14.02 3.89 10.89
CA TRP A 1 -13.39 2.97 11.85
C TRP A 1 -12.18 2.24 11.24
N CYS A 2 -12.31 1.51 10.12
CA CYS A 2 -11.17 0.80 9.49
C CYS A 2 -9.96 1.70 9.14
N GLY A 3 -10.19 2.91 8.64
CA GLY A 3 -9.10 3.86 8.39
C GLY A 3 -8.39 4.36 9.66
N TYR A 4 -9.06 4.32 10.82
CA TYR A 4 -8.42 4.62 12.10
C TYR A 4 -7.52 3.46 12.53
N LEU A 5 -8.03 2.21 12.46
CA LEU A 5 -7.22 1.02 12.76
C LEU A 5 -5.94 0.96 11.94
N ARG A 6 -6.04 1.19 10.63
CA ARG A 6 -4.88 1.26 9.74
C ARG A 6 -3.88 2.32 10.21
N ARG A 7 -4.33 3.53 10.58
CA ARG A 7 -3.42 4.58 11.07
C ARG A 7 -2.75 4.19 12.38
N CYS A 8 -3.44 3.52 13.30
CA CYS A 8 -2.86 3.04 14.54
C CYS A 8 -1.77 1.98 14.27
N ALA A 9 -2.05 1.01 13.40
CA ALA A 9 -1.07 -0.03 13.05
C ALA A 9 0.14 0.51 12.25
N MET A 10 -0.04 1.60 11.51
CA MET A 10 1.02 2.25 10.73
C MET A 10 1.95 3.15 11.55
N ASP A 11 1.63 3.43 12.82
CA ASP A 11 2.54 4.16 13.70
C ASP A 11 3.86 3.37 13.84
N PRO A 12 5.05 4.00 13.65
CA PRO A 12 6.32 3.33 13.89
C PRO A 12 6.47 2.76 15.31
N ASN A 13 5.74 3.31 16.28
CA ASN A 13 5.69 2.87 17.67
C ASN A 13 4.40 2.10 18.00
N ALA A 14 3.69 1.59 16.97
CA ALA A 14 2.51 0.76 17.14
C ALA A 14 2.83 -0.48 18.01
N SER A 15 1.98 -0.78 19.00
CA SER A 15 2.06 -2.04 19.72
C SER A 15 1.63 -3.20 18.83
N ASP A 16 2.14 -4.40 19.09
CA ASP A 16 1.72 -5.63 18.38
C ASP A 16 0.19 -5.82 18.46
N GLU A 17 -0.41 -5.53 19.62
CA GLU A 17 -1.87 -5.56 19.79
C GLU A 17 -2.62 -4.65 18.82
N SER A 18 -2.07 -3.47 18.52
CA SER A 18 -2.70 -2.53 17.58
C SER A 18 -2.60 -2.99 16.13
N VAL A 19 -1.54 -3.74 15.80
CA VAL A 19 -1.36 -4.38 14.48
C VAL A 19 -2.34 -5.54 14.35
N ASP A 20 -2.39 -6.43 15.34
CA ASP A 20 -3.31 -7.59 15.37
C ASP A 20 -4.78 -7.14 15.31
N LEU A 21 -5.12 -6.06 16.02
CA LEU A 21 -6.45 -5.47 15.98
C LEU A 21 -6.79 -4.90 14.60
N ALA A 22 -5.81 -4.32 13.90
CA ALA A 22 -6.02 -3.84 12.54
C ALA A 22 -6.21 -5.00 11.56
N ASP A 23 -5.37 -6.03 11.65
CA ASP A 23 -5.42 -7.21 10.77
C ASP A 23 -6.77 -7.93 10.91
N SER A 24 -7.14 -8.30 12.14
CA SER A 24 -8.42 -8.95 12.42
C SER A 24 -9.62 -8.04 12.15
N GLY A 25 -9.53 -6.75 12.51
CA GLY A 25 -10.61 -5.79 12.37
C GLY A 25 -10.93 -5.44 10.92
N LEU A 26 -9.92 -5.40 10.04
CA LEU A 26 -10.12 -5.15 8.61
C LEU A 26 -10.77 -6.36 7.93
N VAL A 27 -10.34 -7.58 8.24
CA VAL A 27 -10.97 -8.81 7.73
C VAL A 27 -12.42 -8.90 8.18
N ALA A 28 -12.67 -8.75 9.49
CA ALA A 28 -14.01 -8.81 10.05
C ALA A 28 -14.95 -7.73 9.46
N ALA A 29 -14.43 -6.53 9.17
CA ALA A 29 -15.22 -5.48 8.54
C ALA A 29 -15.63 -5.83 7.10
N LEU A 30 -14.75 -6.46 6.32
CA LEU A 30 -15.05 -6.91 4.97
C LEU A 30 -16.12 -8.01 4.97
N GLU A 31 -15.95 -9.01 5.84
CA GLU A 31 -16.93 -10.08 6.02
C GLU A 31 -18.29 -9.54 6.47
N ALA A 32 -18.30 -8.61 7.42
CA ALA A 32 -19.53 -7.98 7.88
C ALA A 32 -20.24 -7.24 6.75
N VAL A 33 -19.53 -6.48 5.91
CA VAL A 33 -20.14 -5.80 4.77
C VAL A 33 -20.74 -6.79 3.78
N GLN A 34 -20.06 -7.92 3.53
CA GLN A 34 -20.60 -8.99 2.68
C GLN A 34 -21.89 -9.56 3.28
N VAL A 35 -21.86 -10.00 4.53
CA VAL A 35 -23.01 -10.62 5.22
C VAL A 35 -24.20 -9.66 5.30
N TRP A 36 -23.98 -8.41 5.71
CA TRP A 36 -25.05 -7.42 5.82
C TRP A 36 -25.57 -6.97 4.45
N GLY A 37 -24.69 -6.89 3.45
CA GLY A 37 -25.04 -6.60 2.07
C GLY A 37 -25.97 -7.66 1.47
N GLU A 38 -25.56 -8.92 1.54
CA GLU A 38 -26.37 -10.08 1.11
C GLU A 38 -27.69 -10.16 1.89
N ARG A 39 -27.66 -9.93 3.21
CA ARG A 39 -28.89 -9.92 4.02
C ARG A 39 -29.87 -8.84 3.58
N ARG A 40 -29.38 -7.68 3.14
CA ARG A 40 -30.23 -6.52 2.78
C ARG A 40 -30.69 -6.52 1.34
N PHE A 41 -29.85 -6.98 0.42
CA PHE A 41 -30.04 -6.88 -1.03
C PHE A 41 -30.07 -8.23 -1.75
N GLY A 42 -29.79 -9.34 -1.05
CA GLY A 42 -29.75 -10.68 -1.63
C GLY A 42 -28.72 -10.79 -2.75
N SER A 43 -29.11 -11.47 -3.84
CA SER A 43 -28.29 -11.63 -5.04
C SER A 43 -28.01 -10.33 -5.80
N ALA A 44 -28.74 -9.24 -5.49
CA ALA A 44 -28.47 -7.93 -6.07
C ALA A 44 -27.29 -7.21 -5.37
N PHE A 45 -26.75 -7.77 -4.28
CA PHE A 45 -25.57 -7.19 -3.64
C PHE A 45 -24.33 -7.41 -4.51
N GLN A 46 -23.78 -6.32 -5.05
CA GLN A 46 -22.57 -6.35 -5.89
C GLN A 46 -21.31 -5.84 -5.15
N GLY A 47 -21.44 -5.46 -3.87
CA GLY A 47 -20.38 -4.83 -3.09
C GLY A 47 -20.42 -3.29 -3.11
N ASP A 48 -19.37 -2.67 -2.57
CA ASP A 48 -19.17 -1.22 -2.63
C ASP A 48 -18.63 -0.83 -4.02
N PRO A 49 -19.34 0.01 -4.80
CA PRO A 49 -18.85 0.50 -6.11
C PRO A 49 -17.50 1.22 -6.02
N ASN A 50 -17.16 1.79 -4.86
CA ASN A 50 -15.89 2.49 -4.64
C ASN A 50 -14.87 1.65 -3.87
N TYR A 51 -15.21 0.39 -3.55
CA TYR A 51 -14.36 -0.62 -2.90
C TYR A 51 -13.52 -0.04 -1.75
N ARG A 52 -14.15 0.80 -0.90
CA ARG A 52 -13.41 1.69 0.01
C ARG A 52 -12.72 0.91 1.12
N LEU A 53 -13.35 -0.16 1.63
CA LEU A 53 -12.76 -0.99 2.66
C LEU A 53 -11.67 -1.89 2.10
N GLU A 54 -11.91 -2.46 0.92
CA GLU A 54 -10.95 -3.29 0.20
C GLU A 54 -9.70 -2.48 -0.15
N ARG A 55 -9.87 -1.22 -0.55
CA ARG A 55 -8.74 -0.31 -0.76
C ARG A 55 -7.92 -0.10 0.52
N ILE A 56 -8.58 0.11 1.67
CA ILE A 56 -7.88 0.22 2.96
C ILE A 56 -7.09 -1.05 3.27
N MET A 57 -7.68 -2.23 3.01
CA MET A 57 -7.00 -3.53 3.19
C MET A 57 -5.79 -3.68 2.27
N ILE A 58 -5.94 -3.42 0.96
CA ILE A 58 -4.84 -3.47 -0.02
C ILE A 58 -3.67 -2.58 0.41
N TYR A 59 -3.95 -1.33 0.78
CA TYR A 59 -2.92 -0.41 1.25
C TYR A 59 -2.35 -0.76 2.62
N HIS A 60 -3.07 -1.50 3.46
CA HIS A 60 -2.56 -2.02 4.72
C HIS A 60 -1.57 -3.17 4.47
N LEU A 61 -1.96 -4.15 3.66
CA LEU A 61 -1.09 -5.26 3.22
C LEU A 61 0.18 -4.76 2.53
N THR A 62 0.04 -3.79 1.62
CA THR A 62 1.15 -3.25 0.84
C THR A 62 2.17 -2.52 1.72
N GLU A 63 1.70 -1.61 2.58
CA GLU A 63 2.59 -0.68 3.29
C GLU A 63 3.04 -1.21 4.67
N LYS A 64 2.20 -1.95 5.40
CA LYS A 64 2.55 -2.43 6.75
C LYS A 64 3.28 -3.77 6.70
N HIS A 65 2.75 -4.71 5.91
CA HIS A 65 3.26 -6.08 5.85
C HIS A 65 4.26 -6.29 4.72
N GLY A 66 4.27 -5.42 3.71
CA GLY A 66 5.02 -5.69 2.47
C GLY A 66 4.47 -6.91 1.73
N ALA A 67 3.25 -7.34 2.06
CA ALA A 67 2.56 -8.51 1.50
C ALA A 67 1.95 -8.15 0.15
N ILE A 68 2.83 -7.90 -0.83
CA ILE A 68 2.46 -7.42 -2.16
C ILE A 68 1.59 -8.44 -2.89
N ASP A 69 1.93 -9.72 -2.81
CA ASP A 69 1.22 -10.78 -3.53
C ASP A 69 -0.20 -10.94 -2.98
N GLU A 70 -0.37 -10.89 -1.65
CA GLU A 70 -1.70 -10.87 -1.02
C GLU A 70 -2.50 -9.62 -1.44
N ALA A 71 -1.85 -8.46 -1.50
CA ALA A 71 -2.50 -7.25 -1.98
C ALA A 71 -2.95 -7.38 -3.46
N ARG A 72 -2.18 -8.06 -4.32
CA ARG A 72 -2.59 -8.38 -5.70
C ARG A 72 -3.78 -9.34 -5.74
N GLU A 73 -3.79 -10.37 -4.90
CA GLU A 73 -4.94 -11.27 -4.82
C GLU A 73 -6.25 -10.53 -4.48
N HIS A 74 -6.17 -9.48 -3.64
CA HIS A 74 -7.32 -8.62 -3.37
C HIS A 74 -7.76 -7.83 -4.61
N TRP A 75 -6.84 -7.30 -5.41
CA TRP A 75 -7.17 -6.67 -6.69
C TRP A 75 -7.82 -7.66 -7.67
N ASP A 76 -7.29 -8.87 -7.77
CA ASP A 76 -7.82 -9.92 -8.65
C ASP A 76 -9.24 -10.33 -8.24
N LYS A 77 -9.50 -10.48 -6.93
CA LYS A 77 -10.84 -10.73 -6.38
C LYS A 77 -11.82 -9.60 -6.71
N LEU A 78 -11.37 -8.34 -6.67
CA LEU A 78 -12.20 -7.19 -7.06
C LEU A 78 -12.47 -7.17 -8.57
N ALA A 79 -11.49 -7.53 -9.39
CA ALA A 79 -11.62 -7.58 -10.85
C ALA A 79 -12.60 -8.67 -11.33
N GLN A 80 -12.90 -9.67 -10.51
CA GLN A 80 -13.93 -10.67 -10.80
C GLN A 80 -15.36 -10.14 -10.64
N LYS A 81 -15.56 -9.01 -9.95
CA LYS A 81 -16.88 -8.39 -9.79
C LYS A 81 -17.20 -7.56 -11.04
N GLU A 82 -18.25 -7.93 -11.78
CA GLU A 82 -18.65 -7.23 -13.02
C GLU A 82 -18.76 -5.71 -12.86
N LEU A 83 -19.29 -5.25 -11.72
CA LEU A 83 -19.40 -3.83 -11.36
C LEU A 83 -18.07 -3.08 -11.47
N LEU A 84 -16.97 -3.71 -11.03
CA LEU A 84 -15.63 -3.10 -10.99
C LEU A 84 -14.83 -3.43 -12.25
N ALA A 85 -15.01 -4.63 -12.80
CA ALA A 85 -14.34 -5.07 -14.03
C ALA A 85 -14.60 -4.12 -15.21
N HIS A 86 -15.78 -3.52 -15.27
CA HIS A 86 -16.18 -2.56 -16.30
C HIS A 86 -15.94 -1.09 -15.93
N ASP A 87 -15.42 -0.80 -14.74
CA ASP A 87 -15.14 0.57 -14.30
C ASP A 87 -13.72 0.99 -14.67
N TYR A 88 -13.61 2.10 -15.40
CA TYR A 88 -12.33 2.71 -15.74
C TYR A 88 -11.56 3.15 -14.49
N SER A 89 -12.27 3.68 -13.48
CA SER A 89 -11.64 4.26 -12.29
C SER A 89 -10.98 3.18 -11.43
N PHE A 90 -11.57 1.98 -11.39
CA PHE A 90 -11.01 0.78 -10.79
C PHE A 90 -9.65 0.42 -11.42
N TRP A 91 -9.60 0.22 -12.74
CA TRP A 91 -8.37 -0.14 -13.43
C TRP A 91 -7.30 0.94 -13.36
N LEU A 92 -7.69 2.21 -13.42
CA LEU A 92 -6.76 3.31 -13.21
C LEU A 92 -6.14 3.28 -11.81
N SER A 93 -6.94 2.98 -10.78
CA SER A 93 -6.45 2.87 -9.41
C SER A 93 -5.51 1.69 -9.21
N TYR A 94 -5.81 0.53 -9.80
CA TYR A 94 -4.92 -0.63 -9.83
C TYR A 94 -3.58 -0.28 -10.49
N TYR A 95 -3.64 0.35 -11.68
CA TYR A 95 -2.45 0.79 -12.40
C TYR A 95 -1.60 1.78 -11.58
N MET A 96 -2.21 2.80 -10.99
CA MET A 96 -1.48 3.76 -10.14
C MET A 96 -0.82 3.06 -8.94
N TRP A 97 -1.50 2.10 -8.34
CA TRP A 97 -0.95 1.31 -7.23
C TRP A 97 0.29 0.48 -7.67
N GLU A 98 0.21 -0.27 -8.77
CA GLU A 98 1.37 -1.01 -9.33
C GLU A 98 2.54 -0.07 -9.69
N MET A 99 2.25 1.11 -10.26
CA MET A 99 3.28 2.09 -10.60
C MET A 99 3.96 2.67 -9.36
N ASN A 100 3.24 2.88 -8.27
CA ASN A 100 3.81 3.32 -7.00
C ASN A 100 4.67 2.23 -6.37
N LEU A 101 4.22 0.98 -6.43
CA LEU A 101 4.99 -0.17 -5.96
C LEU A 101 6.33 -0.29 -6.69
N LEU A 102 6.31 -0.20 -8.02
CA LEU A 102 7.51 -0.26 -8.85
C LEU A 102 8.50 0.87 -8.52
N GLN A 103 8.00 2.08 -8.27
CA GLN A 103 8.84 3.21 -7.86
C GLN A 103 9.50 2.97 -6.50
N SER A 104 8.73 2.47 -5.53
CA SER A 104 9.25 2.13 -4.19
C SER A 104 10.33 1.05 -4.25
N GLN A 105 10.20 0.06 -5.14
CA GLN A 105 11.22 -0.97 -5.36
C GLN A 105 12.47 -0.45 -6.08
N LYS A 106 12.34 0.53 -6.98
CA LYS A 106 13.50 1.15 -7.65
C LYS A 106 14.38 1.91 -6.67
N GLY A 107 13.82 2.45 -5.58
CA GLY A 107 14.56 3.16 -4.53
C GLY A 107 15.39 2.26 -3.59
N THR A 108 15.09 0.96 -3.52
CA THR A 108 15.84 -0.01 -2.68
C THR A 108 17.02 -0.65 -3.42
N GLY A 109 17.07 -0.51 -4.75
CA GLY A 109 18.25 -0.82 -5.55
C GLY A 109 19.34 0.24 -5.37
N ARG A 110 20.20 0.09 -4.36
CA ARG A 110 21.50 0.77 -4.35
C ARG A 110 22.15 0.54 -5.71
N SER A 111 22.46 1.61 -6.43
CA SER A 111 23.26 1.53 -7.64
C SER A 111 24.57 0.77 -7.30
N PRO A 112 25.00 -0.21 -8.10
CA PRO A 112 26.26 -0.91 -7.85
C PRO A 112 27.47 0.00 -8.11
N THR A 113 27.26 1.24 -8.52
CA THR A 113 28.32 2.24 -8.68
C THR A 113 28.92 2.54 -7.32
N PRO A 114 30.16 2.11 -7.02
CA PRO A 114 30.84 2.59 -5.83
C PRO A 114 30.92 4.11 -5.93
N ALA A 115 30.57 4.79 -4.85
CA ALA A 115 30.74 6.23 -4.76
C ALA A 115 32.18 6.57 -5.20
N PRO A 116 32.39 7.47 -6.18
CA PRO A 116 33.75 7.86 -6.54
C PRO A 116 34.39 8.44 -5.28
N ALA A 117 35.54 7.89 -4.89
CA ALA A 117 36.29 8.33 -3.72
C ALA A 117 36.36 9.85 -3.72
N ALA A 118 35.89 10.48 -2.64
CA ALA A 118 35.91 11.92 -2.48
C ALA A 118 37.34 12.40 -2.74
N ARG A 119 37.54 13.03 -3.90
CA ARG A 119 38.81 13.64 -4.26
C ARG A 119 38.97 14.81 -3.28
N LEU A 120 39.80 14.62 -2.26
CA LEU A 120 40.19 15.68 -1.33
C LEU A 120 40.65 16.88 -2.17
N SER A 121 39.85 17.95 -2.18
CA SER A 121 40.20 19.21 -2.79
C SER A 121 41.33 19.81 -1.97
N ARG A 122 42.57 19.50 -2.38
CA ARG A 122 43.78 20.08 -1.82
C ARG A 122 43.83 21.54 -2.27
N THR A 123 43.45 22.46 -1.38
CA THR A 123 43.58 23.89 -1.62
C THR A 123 45.06 24.26 -1.76
N PRO A 124 45.47 25.06 -2.76
CA PRO A 124 46.83 25.53 -2.86
C PRO A 124 47.07 26.65 -1.83
N SER A 125 48.07 26.47 -0.95
CA SER A 125 48.53 27.50 -0.04
C SER A 125 49.40 28.53 -0.78
N ARG A 126 49.15 29.81 -0.50
CA ARG A 126 49.83 30.97 -1.11
C ARG A 126 51.29 31.04 -0.62
N PRO A 127 52.30 31.21 -1.50
CA PRO A 127 53.68 31.41 -1.04
C PRO A 127 53.83 32.78 -0.36
N ALA A 128 54.55 32.81 0.77
CA ALA A 128 54.95 34.04 1.44
C ALA A 128 56.05 34.74 0.61
N SER A 129 55.87 36.04 0.36
CA SER A 129 56.89 36.89 -0.28
C SER A 129 57.93 37.32 0.76
N ILE A 130 59.20 37.24 0.38
CA ILE A 130 60.38 37.74 1.13
C ILE A 130 60.52 39.24 0.90
#